data_AF-A0A2R4CD72-F1
#
_entry.id   AF-A0A2R4CD72-F1
#
_cell.length_a   1.000
_cell.length_b   1.000
_cell.length_c   1.000
_cell.angle_alpha   90.00
_cell.angle_beta   90.00
_cell.angle_gamma   90.00
#
_symmetry.space_group_name_H-M   'P 1'
#
loop_
_entity.id
_entity.type
_entity.pdbx_description
1 polymer ?
#
loop_
_entity_poly.entity_id
_entity_poly.type
_entity_poly.pdbx_seq_one_letter_code
_entity_poly.pdbx_strand_id
1 'polypeptide(L)'
;MRDKKDNATFDLPGFGPAAPMEPEPKRPPAPRVRRAALKQEQMELLEATDATGLPVWRRDDNLDLTGLPVWGHRDDRRHDGD
;
A
#
# COMPACT_ATOMS: atom_id res chain seq x y z
N MET A 1 -2.30 -28.25 22.38
CA MET A 1 -1.00 -27.74 21.94
C MET A 1 -1.30 -26.56 21.01
N ARG A 2 -1.13 -25.32 21.49
CA ARG A 2 -1.32 -24.12 20.66
C ARG A 2 -0.24 -24.15 19.57
N ASP A 3 -0.65 -24.12 18.31
CA ASP A 3 0.29 -24.07 17.20
C ASP A 3 1.08 -22.75 17.27
N LYS A 4 2.38 -22.85 17.00
CA LYS A 4 3.40 -21.84 17.22
C LYS A 4 3.44 -20.87 16.04
N LYS A 5 2.27 -20.34 15.66
CA LYS A 5 2.15 -19.43 14.53
C LYS A 5 1.07 -18.37 14.70
N ASP A 6 0.71 -18.06 15.94
CA ASP A 6 -0.05 -16.86 16.27
C ASP A 6 0.72 -16.11 17.33
N ASN A 7 1.49 -15.09 16.95
CA ASN A 7 2.06 -14.07 17.84
C ASN A 7 2.61 -12.91 16.99
N ALA A 8 1.72 -12.18 16.33
CA ALA A 8 2.03 -10.84 15.83
C ALA A 8 1.25 -9.79 16.63
N THR A 9 1.15 -9.98 17.95
CA THR A 9 0.83 -8.89 18.87
C THR A 9 2.15 -8.32 19.31
N PHE A 10 2.58 -7.23 18.69
CA PHE A 10 3.68 -6.43 19.21
C PHE A 10 3.17 -5.69 20.45
N ASP A 11 3.54 -6.17 21.63
CA ASP A 11 3.26 -5.47 22.89
C ASP A 11 4.20 -4.26 22.98
N LEU A 12 3.66 -3.07 22.68
CA LEU A 12 4.39 -1.82 22.85
C LEU A 12 4.47 -1.46 24.34
N PRO A 13 5.63 -1.01 24.85
CA PRO A 13 5.74 -0.59 26.24
C PRO A 13 4.76 0.57 26.51
N GLY A 14 3.83 0.36 27.45
CA GLY A 14 2.76 1.31 27.79
C GLY A 14 1.41 1.05 27.12
N PHE A 15 1.30 0.08 26.20
CA PHE A 15 0.04 -0.28 25.54
C PHE A 15 -0.32 -1.75 25.85
N GLY A 16 -0.94 -1.95 27.01
CA GLY A 16 -1.59 -3.22 27.34
C GLY A 16 -2.86 -3.45 26.48
N PRO A 17 -3.43 -4.66 26.51
CA PRO A 17 -4.66 -4.96 25.78
C PRO A 17 -5.77 -3.99 26.18
N ALA A 18 -6.43 -3.40 25.17
CA ALA A 18 -7.57 -2.52 25.40
C ALA A 18 -8.64 -3.27 26.18
N ALA A 19 -9.11 -2.70 27.29
CA ALA A 19 -10.23 -3.25 28.03
C ALA A 19 -11.45 -3.38 27.09
N PRO A 20 -12.24 -4.45 27.18
CA PRO A 20 -13.48 -4.58 26.40
C PRO A 20 -14.34 -3.34 26.60
N MET A 21 -14.60 -2.61 25.51
CA MET A 21 -15.41 -1.41 25.54
C MET A 21 -16.86 -1.82 25.81
N GLU A 22 -17.40 -1.51 26.99
CA GLU A 22 -18.83 -1.64 27.22
C GLU A 22 -19.56 -0.74 26.24
N PRO A 23 -20.65 -1.22 25.59
CA PRO A 23 -21.41 -0.38 24.68
C PRO A 23 -21.99 0.80 25.47
N GLU A 24 -21.43 1.99 25.27
CA GLU A 24 -21.99 3.21 25.85
C GLU A 24 -23.47 3.33 25.48
N PRO A 25 -24.35 3.71 26.43
CA PRO A 25 -25.74 3.97 26.13
C PRO A 25 -25.76 5.01 25.01
N LYS A 26 -26.34 4.65 23.85
CA LYS A 26 -26.42 5.49 22.65
C LYS A 26 -27.14 6.79 22.98
N ARG A 27 -26.39 7.78 23.47
CA ARG A 27 -26.90 9.13 23.66
C ARG A 27 -27.14 9.68 22.26
N PRO A 28 -28.33 10.24 21.98
CA PRO A 28 -28.58 10.84 20.68
C PRO A 28 -27.49 11.88 20.42
N PRO A 29 -26.82 11.85 19.25
CA PRO A 29 -25.76 12.79 18.95
C PRO A 29 -26.34 14.21 19.02
N ALA A 30 -25.58 15.13 19.60
CA ALA A 30 -25.96 16.54 19.63
C ALA A 30 -26.32 17.01 18.21
N PRO A 31 -27.33 17.88 18.05
CA PRO A 31 -27.76 18.36 16.74
C PRO A 31 -26.55 18.94 15.99
N ARG A 32 -26.17 18.27 14.89
CA ARG A 32 -25.05 18.70 14.04
C ARG A 32 -25.41 20.05 13.44
N VAL A 33 -24.70 21.10 13.88
CA VAL A 33 -24.70 22.39 13.20
C VAL A 33 -24.24 22.13 11.77
N ARG A 34 -25.12 22.38 10.79
CA ARG A 34 -24.82 22.25 9.36
C ARG A 34 -23.75 23.28 9.00
N ARG A 35 -22.48 22.91 9.13
CA ARG A 35 -21.39 23.66 8.51
C ARG A 35 -21.52 23.45 7.00
N ALA A 36 -21.30 24.50 6.22
CA ALA A 36 -21.17 24.37 4.77
C ALA A 36 -20.16 23.24 4.50
N ALA A 37 -20.59 22.21 3.77
CA ALA A 37 -19.73 21.09 3.44
C ALA A 37 -18.56 21.65 2.62
N LEU A 38 -17.34 21.51 3.14
CA LEU A 38 -16.15 21.80 2.36
C LEU A 38 -16.23 20.91 1.12
N LYS A 39 -16.26 21.52 -0.07
CA LYS A 39 -16.37 20.77 -1.32
C LYS A 39 -15.10 19.95 -1.48
N GLN A 40 -15.21 18.65 -1.25
CA GLN A 40 -14.13 17.73 -1.55
C GLN A 40 -14.09 17.54 -3.07
N GLU A 41 -12.99 17.90 -3.70
CA GLU A 41 -12.76 17.67 -5.12
C GLU A 41 -11.73 16.56 -5.26
N GLN A 42 -12.06 15.54 -6.06
CA GLN A 42 -11.12 14.47 -6.42
C GLN A 42 -10.15 15.03 -7.45
N MET A 43 -8.85 14.90 -7.19
CA MET A 43 -7.84 15.27 -8.18
C MET A 43 -7.82 14.26 -9.31
N GLU A 44 -7.45 14.73 -10.50
CA GLU A 44 -7.19 13.85 -11.63
C GLU A 44 -6.03 12.91 -11.30
N LEU A 45 -6.19 11.66 -11.74
CA LEU A 45 -5.18 10.63 -11.53
C LEU A 45 -4.06 10.82 -12.57
N LEU A 46 -2.80 10.86 -12.11
CA LEU A 46 -1.65 11.03 -13.00
C LEU A 46 -1.48 9.83 -13.94
N GLU A 47 -1.55 8.61 -13.40
CA GLU A 47 -1.32 7.36 -14.13
C GLU A 47 -2.38 6.32 -13.75
N ALA A 48 -2.75 5.45 -14.68
CA ALA A 48 -3.79 4.44 -14.44
C ALA A 48 -3.43 3.56 -13.23
N THR A 49 -4.35 3.45 -12.28
CA THR A 49 -4.24 2.56 -11.13
C THR A 49 -5.18 1.37 -11.27
N ASP A 50 -4.80 0.25 -10.67
CA ASP A 50 -5.67 -0.91 -10.55
C ASP A 50 -6.71 -0.71 -9.42
N ALA A 51 -7.51 -1.75 -9.15
CA ALA A 51 -8.53 -1.71 -8.10
C ALA A 51 -7.96 -1.54 -6.68
N THR A 52 -6.65 -1.73 -6.48
CA THR A 52 -5.96 -1.54 -5.20
C THR A 52 -5.44 -0.12 -5.02
N GLY A 53 -5.50 0.71 -6.07
CA GLY A 53 -4.93 2.05 -6.08
C GLY A 53 -3.43 2.09 -6.34
N LEU A 54 -2.82 0.96 -6.71
CA LEU A 54 -1.43 0.89 -7.13
C LEU A 54 -1.33 1.16 -8.64
N PRO A 55 -0.19 1.69 -9.13
CA PRO A 55 0.03 1.86 -10.56
C PRO A 55 -0.15 0.53 -11.30
N VAL A 56 -0.89 0.56 -12.41
CA VAL A 56 -1.05 -0.64 -13.25
C VAL A 56 0.31 -1.06 -13.77
N TRP A 57 0.76 -2.25 -13.37
CA TRP A 57 2.02 -2.79 -13.85
C TRP A 57 1.92 -3.09 -15.34
N ARG A 58 2.77 -2.43 -16.12
CA ARG A 58 2.89 -2.66 -17.57
C ARG A 58 4.21 -3.37 -17.83
N ARG A 59 4.17 -4.41 -18.67
CA ARG A 59 5.41 -5.00 -19.18
C ARG A 59 6.11 -3.98 -20.07
N ASP A 60 7.35 -3.68 -19.73
CA ASP A 60 8.27 -2.86 -20.50
C ASP A 60 9.42 -3.77 -20.93
N ASP A 61 9.68 -3.84 -22.23
CA ASP A 61 10.76 -4.68 -22.79
C ASP A 61 12.15 -4.17 -22.39
N ASN A 62 12.26 -2.94 -21.91
CA ASN A 62 13.50 -2.35 -21.41
C ASN A 62 13.72 -2.59 -19.92
N LEU A 63 12.75 -3.17 -19.20
CA LEU A 63 12.86 -3.46 -17.78
C LEU A 63 12.89 -4.98 -17.55
N ASP A 64 13.76 -5.41 -16.64
CA ASP A 64 13.78 -6.80 -16.21
C ASP A 64 12.59 -7.13 -15.28
N LEU A 65 12.53 -8.38 -14.79
CA LEU A 65 11.45 -8.83 -13.91
C LEU A 65 11.38 -8.07 -12.56
N THR A 66 12.42 -7.30 -12.22
CA THR A 66 12.48 -6.48 -11.01
C THR A 66 12.08 -5.01 -11.27
N GLY A 67 11.88 -4.63 -12.54
CA GLY A 67 11.63 -3.25 -12.93
C GLY A 67 12.89 -2.40 -13.07
N LEU A 68 14.07 -3.02 -13.13
CA LEU A 68 15.33 -2.32 -13.37
C LEU A 68 15.66 -2.33 -14.88
N PRO A 69 16.36 -1.30 -15.40
CA PRO A 69 16.74 -1.28 -16.81
C PRO A 69 17.55 -2.51 -17.20
N VAL A 70 17.22 -3.12 -18.33
CA VAL A 70 18.03 -4.19 -18.94
C VAL A 70 19.31 -3.55 -19.46
N TRP A 71 20.43 -3.81 -18.77
CA TRP A 71 21.73 -3.32 -19.24
C TRP A 71 22.20 -4.27 -20.32
N GLY A 72 22.29 -3.75 -21.55
CA GLY A 72 22.72 -4.51 -22.71
C GLY A 72 24.02 -5.25 -22.40
N HIS A 73 23.96 -6.58 -22.37
CA HIS A 73 25.15 -7.40 -22.46
C HIS A 73 25.75 -7.09 -23.83
N ARG A 74 26.79 -6.25 -23.86
CA ARG A 74 27.58 -6.07 -25.08
C ARG A 74 28.03 -7.46 -25.50
N ASP A 75 27.53 -7.94 -26.63
CA ASP A 75 28.16 -9.04 -27.36
C ASP A 75 29.56 -8.52 -27.77
N ASP A 76 30.57 -8.73 -26.92
CA ASP A 76 31.99 -8.55 -27.26
C ASP A 76 32.47 -9.70 -28.18
N ARG A 77 31.66 -10.08 -29.17
CA ARG A 77 32.08 -10.97 -30.26
C ARG A 77 32.61 -10.13 -31.41
N ARG A 78 33.78 -9.54 -31.21
CA ARG A 78 34.69 -9.15 -32.29
C ARG A 78 36.13 -9.42 -31.87
N HIS A 79 36.61 -10.63 -32.15
CA HIS A 79 37.90 -10.86 -32.80
C HIS A 79 38.13 -12.35 -33.02
N ASP A 80 37.56 -12.87 -34.11
CA ASP A 80 38.19 -13.94 -34.86
C ASP A 80 38.71 -13.29 -36.15
N GLY A 81 40.03 -13.20 -36.28
CA GLY A 81 40.71 -12.57 -37.41
C GLY A 81 42.22 -12.47 -37.21
N ASP A 82 42.89 -13.62 -37.18
CA ASP A 82 44.13 -13.91 -37.93
C ASP A 82 44.29 -15.43 -38.08
#